data_AF-A0A6J1JGT0-F1
#
_entry.id   AF-A0A6J1JGT0-F1
#
_cell.length_a   1.000
_cell.length_b   1.000
_cell.length_c   1.000
_cell.angle_alpha   90.00
_cell.angle_beta   90.00
_cell.angle_gamma   90.00
#
_symmetry.space_group_name_H-M   'P 1'
#
loop_
_entity.id
_entity.type
_entity.pdbx_description
1 polymer ?
#
loop_
_entity_poly.entity_id
_entity_poly.type
_entity_poly.pdbx_seq_one_letter_code
_entity_poly.pdbx_strand_id
1 'polypeptide(L)'
;MAFSSTPYDNVNQETIKLEGSLDSSKLSCERGALVKEKLNVNEKISSLIGLQNRSGFYKVEGGLMSLLRNCLELESSDSTSIVSGYVDHYQSIEFEDLGWGCGWRNIQMLCSHLIMQRPEARKVLFGGSGVVPDILSLQRWLEIAWKKGFDVHGAEHFNYKIYGRKNWIGATECAALLRSFGLQARIVDFGPKECEELYLSVPGSSSGAQMVNLIDANKRKTAKVNGPMDRFLVSRNDGVPQTGSSGHEKSKYSRSVLENKSTQKAKGHQVLVDWVWNYFSDGRICTYSHQHVNVSGKTPLFFQHDGHSRTIVGIQVKQQRNGMQQYNLLILDPAHSTKGIEKSLRENNGWQKLIKRGTHTLNKPQYQLCYIDSGIAAGADLELLKKIDSLFLEL
;
A
#
# COMPACT_ATOMS: atom_id res chain seq x y z
N MET A 1 61.32 41.18 -32.45
CA MET A 1 61.34 42.65 -32.47
C MET A 1 59.92 43.14 -32.21
N ALA A 2 59.79 44.09 -31.28
CA ALA A 2 58.55 44.79 -30.96
C ALA A 2 58.37 46.05 -31.83
N PHE A 3 57.20 46.69 -31.67
CA PHE A 3 56.75 48.03 -32.13
C PHE A 3 56.21 48.10 -33.58
N SER A 4 55.13 48.83 -33.92
CA SER A 4 54.17 49.67 -33.18
C SER A 4 52.98 50.13 -34.07
N SER A 5 51.80 50.27 -33.46
CA SER A 5 50.82 51.39 -33.50
C SER A 5 50.11 51.90 -34.80
N THR A 6 48.79 51.62 -34.86
CA THR A 6 47.58 52.51 -35.04
C THR A 6 47.35 53.32 -36.34
N PRO A 7 46.13 53.89 -36.59
CA PRO A 7 44.73 53.44 -36.37
C PRO A 7 43.81 53.70 -37.61
N TYR A 8 42.53 53.28 -37.61
CA TYR A 8 41.36 54.09 -38.08
C TYR A 8 40.01 53.38 -37.84
N ASP A 9 39.04 54.19 -37.42
CA ASP A 9 37.69 53.90 -36.91
C ASP A 9 36.64 53.49 -37.96
N ASN A 10 35.66 52.66 -37.55
CA ASN A 10 34.20 52.96 -37.46
C ASN A 10 33.39 51.65 -37.52
N VAL A 11 32.82 51.23 -36.39
CA VAL A 11 31.73 50.24 -36.38
C VAL A 11 30.56 50.82 -35.58
N ASN A 12 29.44 50.92 -36.29
CA ASN A 12 28.16 51.45 -35.83
C ASN A 12 27.69 50.82 -34.51
N GLN A 13 27.31 51.70 -33.58
CA GLN A 13 26.44 51.38 -32.47
C GLN A 13 25.03 51.11 -33.00
N GLU A 14 24.59 49.85 -32.99
CA GLU A 14 23.17 49.51 -32.92
C GLU A 14 22.89 48.87 -31.56
N THR A 15 22.29 49.67 -30.69
CA THR A 15 21.80 49.25 -29.38
C THR A 15 20.52 48.43 -29.57
N ILE A 16 20.65 47.10 -29.66
CA ILE A 16 19.50 46.22 -29.51
C ILE A 16 19.17 46.13 -28.02
N LYS A 17 18.16 46.89 -27.58
CA LYS A 17 17.50 46.71 -26.29
C LYS A 17 16.87 45.32 -26.25
N LEU A 18 17.55 44.37 -25.62
CA LEU A 18 16.91 43.20 -25.04
C LEU A 18 16.27 43.64 -23.72
N GLU A 19 14.98 43.97 -23.77
CA GLU A 19 14.13 44.06 -22.57
C GLU A 19 13.98 42.65 -21.99
N GLY A 20 14.96 42.26 -21.17
CA GLY A 20 14.89 41.11 -20.28
C GLY A 20 14.93 41.61 -18.84
N SER A 21 13.76 41.82 -18.24
CA SER A 21 13.63 41.91 -16.78
C SER A 21 12.79 40.72 -16.30
N LEU A 22 13.42 39.54 -16.33
CA LEU A 22 13.00 38.45 -15.47
C LEU A 22 13.83 38.51 -14.19
N ASP A 23 13.10 38.79 -13.12
CA ASP A 23 13.47 39.05 -11.75
C ASP A 23 14.56 38.11 -11.16
N SER A 24 15.84 38.48 -11.34
CA SER A 24 17.00 37.80 -10.75
C SER A 24 16.92 37.72 -9.21
N SER A 25 16.18 38.62 -8.57
CA SER A 25 16.01 38.66 -7.12
C SER A 25 15.06 37.57 -6.62
N LYS A 26 13.99 37.26 -7.37
CA LYS A 26 13.05 36.17 -7.06
C LYS A 26 13.70 34.80 -7.19
N LEU A 27 14.45 34.57 -8.27
CA LEU A 27 15.19 33.30 -8.50
C LEU A 27 16.25 33.04 -7.42
N SER A 28 16.90 34.09 -6.89
CA SER A 28 17.85 34.00 -5.77
C SER A 28 17.15 33.67 -4.45
N CYS A 29 16.03 34.34 -4.17
CA CYS A 29 15.24 34.13 -2.95
C CYS A 29 14.59 32.73 -2.90
N GLU A 30 14.00 32.27 -4.01
CA GLU A 30 13.41 30.93 -4.14
C GLU A 30 14.45 29.82 -3.98
N ARG A 31 15.64 30.01 -4.58
CA ARG A 31 16.75 29.06 -4.44
C ARG A 31 17.27 29.02 -3.00
N GLY A 32 17.34 30.17 -2.32
CA GLY A 32 17.68 30.24 -0.90
C GLY A 32 16.65 29.58 0.03
N ALA A 33 15.36 29.76 -0.25
CA ALA A 33 14.27 29.13 0.49
C ALA A 33 14.29 27.59 0.35
N LEU A 34 14.46 27.10 -0.89
CA LEU A 34 14.51 25.66 -1.19
C LEU A 34 15.74 24.99 -0.58
N VAL A 35 16.89 25.67 -0.54
CA VAL A 35 18.10 25.18 0.16
C VAL A 35 17.86 25.12 1.67
N LYS A 36 17.28 26.16 2.27
CA LYS A 36 16.98 26.20 3.71
C LYS A 36 15.97 25.12 4.13
N GLU A 37 14.97 24.85 3.29
CA GLU A 37 13.99 23.80 3.51
C GLU A 37 14.62 22.40 3.41
N LYS A 38 15.47 22.15 2.41
CA LYS A 38 16.23 20.89 2.29
C LYS A 38 17.14 20.64 3.49
N LEU A 39 17.82 21.67 4.00
CA LEU A 39 18.66 21.57 5.21
C LEU A 39 17.82 21.18 6.44
N ASN A 40 16.65 21.80 6.62
CA ASN A 40 15.70 21.48 7.69
C ASN A 40 15.18 20.03 7.61
N VAL A 41 14.90 19.52 6.40
CA VAL A 41 14.50 18.12 6.21
C VAL A 41 15.63 17.16 6.57
N ASN A 42 16.87 17.45 6.15
CA ASN A 42 18.02 16.61 6.47
C ASN A 42 18.32 16.58 7.97
N GLU A 43 18.22 17.71 8.68
CA GLU A 43 18.35 17.77 10.14
C GLU A 43 17.29 16.91 10.85
N LYS A 44 16.03 16.97 10.39
CA LYS A 44 14.94 16.11 10.91
C LYS A 44 15.21 14.64 10.68
N ILE A 45 15.74 14.26 9.53
CA ILE A 45 16.12 12.88 9.22
C ILE A 45 17.23 12.44 10.17
N SER A 46 18.33 13.19 10.26
CA SER A 46 19.45 12.86 11.14
C SER A 46 19.01 12.73 12.60
N SER A 47 18.16 13.65 13.08
CA SER A 47 17.57 13.59 14.41
C SER A 47 16.69 12.34 14.60
N LEU A 48 15.82 12.03 13.63
CA LEU A 48 14.94 10.86 13.72
C LEU A 48 15.72 9.55 13.68
N ILE A 49 16.80 9.46 12.89
CA ILE A 49 17.63 8.25 12.84
C ILE A 49 18.21 7.92 14.22
N GLY A 50 18.65 8.94 14.98
CA GLY A 50 19.18 8.77 16.33
C GLY A 50 18.12 8.57 17.42
N LEU A 51 16.88 9.03 17.19
CA LEU A 51 15.81 9.02 18.20
C LEU A 51 14.70 7.98 17.95
N GLN A 52 14.67 7.35 16.77
CA GLN A 52 13.64 6.36 16.46
C GLN A 52 13.76 5.16 17.39
N ASN A 53 12.63 4.75 17.97
CA ASN A 53 12.60 3.58 18.81
C ASN A 53 12.38 2.34 17.96
N ARG A 54 13.09 1.26 18.29
CA ARG A 54 12.77 -0.07 17.79
C ARG A 54 11.38 -0.45 18.29
N SER A 55 10.51 -0.92 17.41
CA SER A 55 9.22 -1.45 17.84
C SER A 55 9.42 -2.67 18.72
N GLY A 56 8.81 -2.66 19.91
CA GLY A 56 8.62 -3.88 20.68
C GLY A 56 7.76 -4.86 19.89
N PHE A 57 8.17 -6.13 19.85
CA PHE A 57 7.36 -7.21 19.32
C PHE A 57 7.75 -8.53 20.00
N TYR A 58 6.82 -9.48 19.97
CA TYR A 58 7.07 -10.82 20.45
C TYR A 58 7.85 -11.60 19.38
N LYS A 59 9.14 -11.88 19.63
CA LYS A 59 9.98 -12.65 18.70
C LYS A 59 9.69 -14.14 18.85
N VAL A 60 9.24 -14.77 17.76
CA VAL A 60 9.01 -16.21 17.70
C VAL A 60 10.32 -16.95 17.48
N GLU A 61 10.69 -17.83 18.42
CA GLU A 61 11.91 -18.64 18.32
C GLU A 61 11.83 -19.62 17.15
N GLY A 62 12.87 -19.68 16.31
CA GLY A 62 12.88 -20.46 15.06
C GLY A 62 12.15 -19.78 13.88
N GLY A 63 11.48 -18.65 14.13
CA GLY A 63 10.81 -17.84 13.12
C GLY A 63 9.39 -18.32 12.79
N LEU A 64 8.45 -17.39 12.78
CA LEU A 64 7.03 -17.67 12.53
C LEU A 64 6.78 -18.37 11.19
N MET A 65 7.42 -17.87 10.13
CA MET A 65 7.26 -18.43 8.79
C MET A 65 7.81 -19.86 8.67
N SER A 66 8.81 -20.23 9.48
CA SER A 66 9.30 -21.61 9.54
C SER A 66 8.27 -22.54 10.18
N LEU A 67 7.64 -22.12 11.27
CA LEU A 67 6.56 -22.89 11.89
C LEU A 67 5.37 -23.06 10.94
N LEU A 68 4.99 -22.00 10.21
CA LEU A 68 3.93 -22.07 9.20
C LEU A 68 4.26 -23.06 8.08
N ARG A 69 5.50 -23.05 7.57
CA ARG A 69 5.93 -24.02 6.54
C ARG A 69 5.82 -25.46 7.05
N ASN A 70 6.32 -25.74 8.24
CA ASN A 70 6.25 -27.08 8.84
C ASN A 70 4.79 -27.55 8.95
N CYS A 71 3.86 -26.68 9.36
CA CYS A 71 2.44 -27.02 9.39
C CYS A 71 1.85 -27.30 8.00
N LEU A 72 2.22 -26.49 6.99
CA LEU A 72 1.76 -26.68 5.61
C LEU A 72 2.33 -27.96 4.99
N GLU A 73 3.56 -28.35 5.33
CA GLU A 73 4.19 -29.60 4.89
C GLU A 73 3.51 -30.85 5.47
N LEU A 74 2.88 -30.72 6.64
CA LEU A 74 2.10 -31.79 7.29
C LEU A 74 0.67 -31.91 6.74
N GLU A 75 0.21 -30.96 5.92
CA GLU A 75 -1.09 -31.07 5.27
C GLU A 75 -1.05 -32.05 4.09
N SER A 76 -2.23 -32.36 3.55
CA SER A 76 -2.38 -33.34 2.48
C SER A 76 -1.60 -32.96 1.22
N SER A 77 -1.05 -33.98 0.54
CA SER A 77 -0.28 -33.85 -0.71
C SER A 77 -1.12 -33.38 -1.91
N ASP A 78 -2.45 -33.28 -1.76
CA ASP A 78 -3.35 -32.65 -2.74
C ASP A 78 -3.30 -31.12 -2.71
N SER A 79 -2.49 -30.55 -1.82
CA SER A 79 -2.28 -29.10 -1.69
C SER A 79 -0.92 -28.67 -2.22
N THR A 80 -0.84 -27.43 -2.70
CA THR A 80 0.41 -26.76 -3.04
C THR A 80 0.38 -25.36 -2.46
N SER A 81 1.41 -25.01 -1.70
CA SER A 81 1.50 -23.74 -1.00
C SER A 81 2.72 -22.96 -1.46
N ILE A 82 2.59 -21.65 -1.63
CA ILE A 82 3.70 -20.74 -1.88
C ILE A 82 3.68 -19.69 -0.78
N VAL A 83 4.78 -19.53 -0.06
CA VAL A 83 4.92 -18.58 1.06
C VAL A 83 6.06 -17.62 0.82
N SER A 84 5.95 -16.42 1.39
CA SER A 84 7.05 -15.48 1.52
C SER A 84 8.17 -16.09 2.38
N GLY A 85 9.38 -15.54 2.27
CA GLY A 85 10.50 -15.89 3.14
C GLY A 85 10.29 -15.47 4.61
N TYR A 86 11.18 -14.65 5.14
CA TYR A 86 11.09 -14.20 6.53
C TYR A 86 10.02 -13.11 6.71
N VAL A 87 9.18 -13.23 7.74
CA VAL A 87 8.23 -12.20 8.18
C VAL A 87 8.06 -12.32 9.69
N ASP A 88 8.26 -11.22 10.42
CA ASP A 88 7.87 -11.11 11.83
C ASP A 88 6.43 -10.63 11.94
N HIS A 89 5.66 -11.19 12.89
CA HIS A 89 4.30 -10.75 13.16
C HIS A 89 4.26 -9.61 14.17
N TYR A 90 3.64 -8.50 13.78
CA TYR A 90 3.38 -7.35 14.62
C TYR A 90 1.90 -7.29 14.95
N GLN A 91 1.56 -7.58 16.21
CA GLN A 91 0.19 -7.44 16.71
C GLN A 91 -0.09 -6.01 17.17
N SER A 92 -1.35 -5.62 17.15
CA SER A 92 -1.83 -4.42 17.83
C SER A 92 -1.78 -4.58 19.35
N ILE A 93 -1.53 -3.47 20.03
CA ILE A 93 -1.41 -3.36 21.47
C ILE A 93 -2.66 -2.62 21.98
N GLU A 94 -3.36 -3.21 22.94
CA GLU A 94 -4.68 -2.80 23.42
C GLU A 94 -4.76 -1.31 23.78
N PHE A 95 -3.77 -0.79 24.49
CA PHE A 95 -3.77 0.60 24.98
C PHE A 95 -3.03 1.59 24.05
N GLU A 96 -2.39 1.10 22.99
CA GLU A 96 -1.62 1.95 22.07
C GLU A 96 -2.36 2.15 20.75
N ASP A 97 -2.60 1.04 20.03
CA ASP A 97 -2.96 1.06 18.63
C ASP A 97 -4.16 0.18 18.24
N LEU A 98 -4.78 -0.51 19.20
CA LEU A 98 -6.00 -1.28 18.93
C LEU A 98 -7.11 -0.38 18.37
N GLY A 99 -7.73 -0.83 17.28
CA GLY A 99 -8.82 -0.12 16.59
C GLY A 99 -8.36 0.91 15.55
N TRP A 100 -7.06 1.17 15.40
CA TRP A 100 -6.56 2.12 14.38
C TRP A 100 -5.18 1.80 13.79
N GLY A 101 -4.40 0.96 14.47
CA GLY A 101 -3.00 0.66 14.16
C GLY A 101 -2.76 -0.34 13.04
N CYS A 102 -3.80 -0.99 12.51
CA CYS A 102 -3.65 -2.13 11.60
C CYS A 102 -2.71 -1.82 10.42
N GLY A 103 -2.89 -0.68 9.74
CA GLY A 103 -2.03 -0.29 8.62
C GLY A 103 -0.56 -0.11 9.04
N TRP A 104 -0.31 0.49 10.20
CA TRP A 104 1.04 0.64 10.72
C TRP A 104 1.70 -0.69 11.06
N ARG A 105 0.95 -1.62 11.68
CA ARG A 105 1.44 -2.96 12.00
C ARG A 105 1.73 -3.78 10.73
N ASN A 106 0.91 -3.64 9.69
CA ASN A 106 1.18 -4.27 8.39
C ASN A 106 2.44 -3.69 7.70
N ILE A 107 2.69 -2.38 7.81
CA ILE A 107 3.96 -1.79 7.39
C ILE A 107 5.13 -2.39 8.17
N GLN A 108 5.00 -2.59 9.48
CA GLN A 108 6.05 -3.23 10.29
C GLN A 108 6.34 -4.66 9.83
N MET A 109 5.29 -5.46 9.55
CA MET A 109 5.46 -6.82 9.00
C MET A 109 6.17 -6.81 7.64
N LEU A 110 5.76 -5.93 6.72
CA LEU A 110 6.42 -5.77 5.42
C LEU A 110 7.89 -5.32 5.55
N CYS A 111 8.16 -4.34 6.41
CA CYS A 111 9.51 -3.86 6.69
C CYS A 111 10.40 -4.93 7.34
N SER A 112 9.84 -5.81 8.20
CA SER A 112 10.60 -6.93 8.78
C SER A 112 11.15 -7.87 7.72
N HIS A 113 10.35 -8.15 6.68
CA HIS A 113 10.77 -8.92 5.53
C HIS A 113 11.87 -8.19 4.74
N LEU A 114 11.63 -6.93 4.37
CA LEU A 114 12.57 -6.13 3.58
C LEU A 114 13.93 -6.00 4.25
N ILE A 115 13.96 -5.71 5.55
CA ILE A 115 15.20 -5.52 6.33
C ILE A 115 15.98 -6.84 6.48
N MET A 116 15.30 -7.99 6.53
CA MET A 116 15.94 -9.29 6.69
C MET A 116 16.38 -9.90 5.36
N GLN A 117 15.57 -9.76 4.30
CA GLN A 117 15.72 -10.49 3.05
C GLN A 117 16.34 -9.68 1.91
N ARG A 118 16.32 -8.33 2.00
CA ARG A 118 16.81 -7.44 0.94
C ARG A 118 17.93 -6.53 1.46
N PRO A 119 19.22 -6.90 1.28
CA PRO A 119 20.35 -6.12 1.77
C PRO A 119 20.37 -4.66 1.30
N GLU A 120 19.93 -4.42 0.06
CA GLU A 120 19.78 -3.08 -0.53
C GLU A 120 18.70 -2.26 0.18
N ALA A 121 17.55 -2.85 0.49
CA ALA A 121 16.49 -2.19 1.25
C ALA A 121 16.91 -1.92 2.70
N ARG A 122 17.60 -2.87 3.33
CA ARG A 122 18.14 -2.74 4.70
C ARG A 122 19.06 -1.52 4.85
N LYS A 123 19.85 -1.20 3.84
CA LYS A 123 20.79 -0.05 3.86
C LYS A 123 20.08 1.30 3.83
N VAL A 124 18.91 1.40 3.19
CA VAL A 124 18.22 2.68 2.96
C VAL A 124 17.05 2.90 3.91
N LEU A 125 16.33 1.84 4.30
CA LEU A 125 15.17 1.94 5.18
C LEU A 125 15.57 2.52 6.54
N PHE A 126 14.85 3.56 6.94
CA PHE A 126 14.96 4.18 8.26
C PHE A 126 16.39 4.61 8.63
N GLY A 127 17.15 5.08 7.64
CA GLY A 127 18.54 5.50 7.82
C GLY A 127 19.53 4.34 7.99
N GLY A 128 19.19 3.14 7.51
CA GLY A 128 20.07 1.99 7.57
C GLY A 128 20.21 1.37 8.96
N SER A 129 19.26 1.66 9.87
CA SER A 129 19.29 1.19 11.26
C SER A 129 19.19 -0.33 11.39
N GLY A 130 18.69 -1.02 10.34
CA GLY A 130 18.49 -2.46 10.34
C GLY A 130 17.42 -2.94 11.32
N VAL A 131 16.58 -2.03 11.83
CA VAL A 131 15.49 -2.33 12.77
C VAL A 131 14.17 -1.76 12.25
N VAL A 132 13.07 -2.44 12.59
CA VAL A 132 11.72 -1.94 12.32
C VAL A 132 11.34 -0.91 13.40
N PRO A 133 11.00 0.33 13.03
CA PRO A 133 10.67 1.38 13.99
C PRO A 133 9.25 1.22 14.56
N ASP A 134 9.00 1.87 15.71
CA ASP A 134 7.66 1.98 16.32
C ASP A 134 6.70 2.85 15.48
N ILE A 135 5.40 2.81 15.82
CA ILE A 135 4.36 3.53 15.07
C ILE A 135 4.62 5.05 15.07
N LEU A 136 5.05 5.61 16.19
CA LEU A 136 5.34 7.05 16.30
C LEU A 136 6.48 7.46 15.37
N SER A 137 7.52 6.65 15.26
CA SER A 137 8.62 6.91 14.32
C SER A 137 8.17 6.72 12.87
N LEU A 138 7.34 5.70 12.57
CA LEU A 138 6.75 5.53 11.23
C LEU A 138 5.93 6.74 10.81
N GLN A 139 5.13 7.31 11.71
CA GLN A 139 4.38 8.54 11.45
C GLN A 139 5.30 9.71 11.10
N ARG A 140 6.41 9.89 11.83
CA ARG A 140 7.40 10.94 11.52
C ARG A 140 8.09 10.70 10.18
N TRP A 141 8.41 9.45 9.86
CA TRP A 141 8.96 9.09 8.56
C TRP A 141 7.98 9.40 7.42
N LEU A 142 6.67 9.16 7.62
CA LEU A 142 5.65 9.52 6.64
C LEU A 142 5.51 11.05 6.48
N GLU A 143 5.54 11.82 7.56
CA GLU A 143 5.56 13.29 7.45
C GLU A 143 6.82 13.82 6.74
N ILE A 144 7.96 13.15 6.90
CA ILE A 144 9.18 13.45 6.14
C ILE A 144 9.00 13.10 4.66
N ALA A 145 8.36 11.97 4.35
CA ALA A 145 8.02 11.60 2.96
C ALA A 145 7.16 12.68 2.30
N TRP A 146 6.11 13.15 2.98
CA TRP A 146 5.26 14.25 2.50
C TRP A 146 6.03 15.55 2.30
N LYS A 147 6.92 15.92 3.22
CA LYS A 147 7.81 17.09 3.06
C LYS A 147 8.76 16.97 1.88
N LYS A 148 9.16 15.75 1.51
CA LYS A 148 9.95 15.47 0.30
C LYS A 148 9.11 15.49 -0.99
N GLY A 149 7.79 15.70 -0.88
CA GLY A 149 6.87 15.79 -2.00
C GLY A 149 6.29 14.44 -2.45
N PHE A 150 6.47 13.36 -1.67
CA PHE A 150 5.79 12.09 -1.96
C PHE A 150 4.32 12.20 -1.57
N ASP A 151 3.43 11.75 -2.45
CA ASP A 151 1.98 11.67 -2.22
C ASP A 151 1.36 12.96 -1.65
N VAL A 152 1.42 14.03 -2.44
CA VAL A 152 0.87 15.35 -2.06
C VAL A 152 -0.61 15.24 -1.69
N HIS A 153 -1.39 14.45 -2.42
CA HIS A 153 -2.83 14.28 -2.16
C HIS A 153 -3.10 13.55 -0.83
N GLY A 154 -2.36 12.49 -0.52
CA GLY A 154 -2.42 11.86 0.80
C GLY A 154 -1.97 12.82 1.91
N ALA A 155 -0.94 13.62 1.66
CA ALA A 155 -0.48 14.63 2.62
C ALA A 155 -1.57 15.68 2.91
N GLU A 156 -2.23 16.22 1.87
CA GLU A 156 -3.35 17.16 1.97
C GLU A 156 -4.51 16.56 2.78
N HIS A 157 -4.87 15.29 2.52
CA HIS A 157 -5.91 14.58 3.26
C HIS A 157 -5.67 14.60 4.78
N PHE A 158 -4.42 14.39 5.21
CA PHE A 158 -4.04 14.42 6.62
C PHE A 158 -3.66 15.82 7.15
N ASN A 159 -3.84 16.88 6.34
CA ASN A 159 -3.37 18.24 6.63
C ASN A 159 -1.87 18.26 6.98
N TYR A 160 -1.07 17.46 6.27
CA TYR A 160 0.38 17.31 6.43
C TYR A 160 0.83 16.92 7.85
N LYS A 161 -0.08 16.37 8.67
CA LYS A 161 0.18 16.05 10.08
C LYS A 161 -0.47 14.74 10.49
N ILE A 162 0.35 13.76 10.86
CA ILE A 162 -0.11 12.45 11.34
C ILE A 162 0.64 11.98 12.59
N TYR A 163 1.80 12.58 12.90
CA TYR A 163 2.55 12.29 14.11
C TYR A 163 1.74 12.56 15.37
N GLY A 164 1.70 11.56 16.26
CA GLY A 164 0.99 11.58 17.53
C GLY A 164 -0.53 11.42 17.40
N ARG A 165 -1.05 11.23 16.18
CA ARG A 165 -2.49 11.04 15.96
C ARG A 165 -2.82 9.55 15.79
N LYS A 166 -4.05 9.19 16.15
CA LYS A 166 -4.59 7.82 16.02
C LYS A 166 -5.28 7.60 14.66
N ASN A 167 -4.62 8.00 13.58
CA ASN A 167 -5.19 7.96 12.23
C ASN A 167 -5.03 6.58 11.59
N TRP A 168 -6.10 6.15 10.92
CA TRP A 168 -6.07 5.02 9.99
C TRP A 168 -5.26 5.41 8.76
N ILE A 169 -4.53 4.45 8.22
CA ILE A 169 -3.79 4.57 6.96
C ILE A 169 -4.06 3.32 6.12
N GLY A 170 -3.73 3.38 4.83
CA GLY A 170 -3.83 2.23 3.95
C GLY A 170 -2.65 2.10 2.99
N ALA A 171 -2.93 1.53 1.81
CA ALA A 171 -1.88 1.13 0.89
C ALA A 171 -1.14 2.34 0.27
N THR A 172 -1.81 3.48 0.12
CA THR A 172 -1.21 4.73 -0.38
C THR A 172 -0.17 5.30 0.57
N GLU A 173 -0.47 5.40 1.87
CA GLU A 173 0.50 5.89 2.86
C GLU A 173 1.66 4.88 3.03
N CYS A 174 1.37 3.58 2.96
CA CYS A 174 2.39 2.54 2.91
C CYS A 174 3.34 2.74 1.71
N ALA A 175 2.77 2.94 0.51
CA ALA A 175 3.55 3.19 -0.69
C ALA A 175 4.34 4.50 -0.62
N ALA A 176 3.72 5.60 -0.17
CA ALA A 176 4.37 6.90 0.01
C ALA A 176 5.60 6.80 0.93
N LEU A 177 5.42 6.13 2.08
CA LEU A 177 6.49 5.90 3.05
C LEU A 177 7.66 5.14 2.41
N LEU A 178 7.40 3.98 1.80
CA LEU A 178 8.45 3.11 1.27
C LEU A 178 9.13 3.73 0.02
N ARG A 179 8.37 4.38 -0.84
CA ARG A 179 8.87 5.14 -2.00
C ARG A 179 9.81 6.28 -1.60
N SER A 180 9.59 6.89 -0.44
CA SER A 180 10.48 7.96 0.06
C SER A 180 11.91 7.49 0.39
N PHE A 181 12.11 6.18 0.54
CA PHE A 181 13.41 5.53 0.67
C PHE A 181 13.93 4.94 -0.65
N GLY A 182 13.23 5.17 -1.77
CA GLY A 182 13.56 4.65 -3.09
C GLY A 182 13.03 3.25 -3.38
N LEU A 183 12.23 2.63 -2.50
CA LEU A 183 11.65 1.32 -2.81
C LEU A 183 10.53 1.45 -3.84
N GLN A 184 10.49 0.52 -4.78
CA GLN A 184 9.47 0.47 -5.84
C GLN A 184 8.15 -0.12 -5.34
N ALA A 185 7.45 0.60 -4.46
CA ALA A 185 6.13 0.19 -4.00
C ALA A 185 5.07 0.40 -5.09
N ARG A 186 4.24 -0.60 -5.35
CA ARG A 186 3.19 -0.60 -6.37
C ARG A 186 1.85 -0.92 -5.74
N ILE A 187 0.79 -0.32 -6.28
CA ILE A 187 -0.58 -0.51 -5.79
C ILE A 187 -1.42 -1.20 -6.86
N VAL A 188 -2.24 -2.15 -6.44
CA VAL A 188 -3.26 -2.79 -7.27
C VAL A 188 -4.61 -2.65 -6.61
N ASP A 189 -5.54 -2.02 -7.31
CA ASP A 189 -6.92 -1.81 -6.90
C ASP A 189 -7.81 -2.88 -7.52
N PHE A 190 -8.65 -3.49 -6.69
CA PHE A 190 -9.66 -4.45 -7.09
C PHE A 190 -11.03 -3.88 -6.71
N GLY A 191 -11.93 -3.74 -7.67
CA GLY A 191 -13.27 -3.20 -7.41
C GLY A 191 -14.20 -3.37 -8.60
N PRO A 192 -15.47 -3.00 -8.46
CA PRO A 192 -16.42 -3.10 -9.56
C PRO A 192 -16.12 -2.01 -10.61
N LYS A 193 -16.45 -2.27 -11.88
CA LYS A 193 -16.06 -1.42 -13.02
C LYS A 193 -16.44 0.05 -12.88
N GLU A 194 -17.58 0.34 -12.25
CA GLU A 194 -18.06 1.72 -12.04
C GLU A 194 -17.12 2.55 -11.18
N CYS A 195 -16.20 1.87 -10.49
CA CYS A 195 -15.21 2.51 -9.67
C CYS A 195 -13.92 2.84 -10.41
N GLU A 196 -13.70 2.32 -11.62
CA GLU A 196 -12.51 2.57 -12.44
C GLU A 196 -12.23 4.08 -12.55
N GLU A 197 -13.26 4.89 -12.82
CA GLU A 197 -13.16 6.36 -12.93
C GLU A 197 -12.67 7.04 -11.65
N LEU A 198 -12.92 6.45 -10.48
CA LEU A 198 -12.41 6.96 -9.20
C LEU A 198 -10.92 6.65 -8.99
N TYR A 199 -10.37 5.70 -9.76
CA TYR A 199 -8.95 5.32 -9.75
C TYR A 199 -8.17 5.98 -10.91
N LEU A 200 -8.86 6.53 -11.93
CA LEU A 200 -8.30 7.18 -13.12
C LEU A 200 -7.71 8.60 -12.89
N SER A 201 -7.52 9.04 -11.65
CA SER A 201 -6.75 10.26 -11.33
C SER A 201 -5.25 10.17 -11.71
N VAL A 202 -4.83 9.05 -12.31
CA VAL A 202 -3.48 8.78 -12.79
C VAL A 202 -3.35 9.28 -14.24
N PRO A 203 -2.46 10.25 -14.56
CA PRO A 203 -2.29 10.76 -15.91
C PRO A 203 -1.80 9.67 -16.87
N GLY A 204 -2.59 9.35 -17.91
CA GLY A 204 -2.18 8.41 -18.96
C GLY A 204 -3.28 7.78 -19.82
N SER A 205 -4.55 7.82 -19.40
CA SER A 205 -5.66 7.38 -20.26
C SER A 205 -6.15 8.53 -21.15
N SER A 206 -5.96 8.37 -22.46
CA SER A 206 -6.48 9.26 -23.48
C SER A 206 -8.01 9.19 -23.54
N SER A 207 -8.69 9.94 -22.69
CA SER A 207 -10.10 10.36 -22.85
C SER A 207 -10.37 11.65 -22.07
N GLY A 208 -9.45 12.61 -22.19
CA GLY A 208 -9.68 14.00 -21.85
C GLY A 208 -10.33 14.74 -23.03
N ALA A 209 -11.57 14.40 -23.38
CA ALA A 209 -12.38 15.23 -24.27
C ALA A 209 -13.87 14.89 -24.11
N GLN A 210 -14.65 15.93 -23.78
CA GLN A 210 -16.12 16.00 -23.79
C GLN A 210 -16.87 15.29 -22.65
N MET A 211 -17.24 16.06 -21.63
CA MET A 211 -18.66 16.36 -21.41
C MET A 211 -18.81 17.61 -20.55
N VAL A 212 -19.05 18.72 -21.24
CA VAL A 212 -19.70 19.91 -20.70
C VAL A 212 -21.20 19.61 -20.67
N ASN A 213 -21.85 19.92 -19.56
CA ASN A 213 -23.30 20.04 -19.39
C ASN A 213 -24.16 18.78 -19.60
N LEU A 214 -24.61 18.20 -18.49
CA LEU A 214 -26.03 17.87 -18.26
C LEU A 214 -26.24 17.84 -16.73
N ILE A 215 -26.57 19.01 -16.21
CA ILE A 215 -27.14 19.16 -14.88
C ILE A 215 -28.57 18.62 -14.99
N ASP A 216 -28.87 17.53 -14.30
CA ASP A 216 -30.25 17.21 -13.97
C ASP A 216 -30.37 17.07 -12.46
N ALA A 217 -31.19 17.97 -11.91
CA ALA A 217 -31.30 18.25 -10.50
C ALA A 217 -32.23 17.24 -9.84
N ASN A 218 -31.67 16.27 -9.12
CA ASN A 218 -32.34 15.71 -7.93
C ASN A 218 -31.36 14.99 -7.00
N LYS A 219 -31.09 15.63 -5.85
CA LYS A 219 -30.49 15.11 -4.62
C LYS A 219 -29.47 13.97 -4.77
N ARG A 220 -28.23 14.32 -5.11
CA ARG A 220 -27.05 13.57 -4.63
C ARG A 220 -26.10 14.57 -4.00
N LYS A 221 -25.86 14.42 -2.69
CA LYS A 221 -24.74 15.07 -2.00
C LYS A 221 -23.48 14.63 -2.75
N THR A 222 -22.84 15.57 -3.43
CA THR A 222 -21.47 15.41 -3.93
C THR A 222 -20.58 15.14 -2.73
N ALA A 223 -20.28 13.87 -2.47
CA ALA A 223 -19.26 13.50 -1.51
C ALA A 223 -17.94 14.01 -2.07
N LYS A 224 -17.43 15.09 -1.48
CA LYS A 224 -16.12 15.64 -1.77
C LYS A 224 -15.09 14.61 -1.28
N VAL A 225 -14.62 13.73 -2.17
CA VAL A 225 -13.61 12.72 -1.86
C VAL A 225 -12.28 13.46 -1.73
N ASN A 226 -11.78 13.62 -0.50
CA ASN A 226 -10.55 14.37 -0.21
C ASN A 226 -9.44 13.39 0.16
N GLY A 227 -9.16 12.37 -0.65
CA GLY A 227 -7.99 11.49 -0.45
C GLY A 227 -8.27 10.02 -0.79
N PRO A 228 -7.22 9.22 -1.06
CA PRO A 228 -7.37 7.81 -1.46
C PRO A 228 -8.01 6.95 -0.37
N MET A 229 -7.77 7.27 0.91
CA MET A 229 -8.30 6.55 2.06
C MET A 229 -9.75 6.88 2.39
N ASP A 230 -10.27 8.05 2.00
CA ASP A 230 -11.65 8.48 2.32
C ASP A 230 -12.69 7.47 1.85
N ARG A 231 -12.43 6.83 0.72
CA ARG A 231 -13.33 5.83 0.14
C ARG A 231 -13.53 4.60 1.03
N PHE A 232 -12.56 4.28 1.88
CA PHE A 232 -12.62 3.21 2.88
C PHE A 232 -13.04 3.70 4.28
N LEU A 233 -13.37 4.99 4.42
CA LEU A 233 -13.80 5.62 5.68
C LEU A 233 -15.27 6.09 5.64
N VAL A 234 -15.81 6.38 4.45
CA VAL A 234 -17.13 7.03 4.26
C VAL A 234 -18.33 6.16 4.69
N SER A 235 -18.18 4.84 4.83
CA SER A 235 -19.33 3.94 5.06
C SER A 235 -19.96 3.99 6.47
N ARG A 236 -19.66 5.01 7.30
CA ARG A 236 -20.01 5.01 8.73
C ARG A 236 -21.02 6.07 9.20
N ASN A 237 -21.52 6.95 8.32
CA ASN A 237 -22.48 7.99 8.73
C ASN A 237 -23.83 7.89 8.00
N ASP A 238 -24.66 6.93 8.42
CA ASP A 238 -26.12 7.04 8.33
C ASP A 238 -26.73 6.46 9.62
N GLY A 239 -26.56 7.18 10.72
CA GLY A 239 -27.26 6.92 11.98
C GLY A 239 -28.45 7.88 12.11
N VAL A 240 -29.63 7.46 11.68
CA VAL A 240 -30.91 8.11 12.06
C VAL A 240 -31.55 7.23 13.14
N PRO A 241 -31.99 7.81 14.29
CA PRO A 241 -32.54 7.02 15.39
C PRO A 241 -33.98 6.58 15.05
N GLN A 242 -34.22 5.27 14.99
CA GLN A 242 -35.58 4.73 14.87
C GLN A 242 -36.24 4.65 16.25
N THR A 243 -37.25 5.50 16.43
CA THR A 243 -38.37 5.27 17.34
C THR A 243 -39.40 4.35 16.64
N GLY A 244 -40.10 3.54 17.43
CA GLY A 244 -40.79 2.34 16.95
C GLY A 244 -42.09 2.56 16.16
N SER A 245 -42.56 1.48 15.54
CA SER A 245 -43.93 0.95 15.67
C SER A 245 -44.16 -0.16 14.63
N SER A 246 -44.98 -1.13 15.02
CA SER A 246 -45.44 -2.29 14.27
C SER A 246 -46.28 -1.93 13.03
N GLY A 247 -46.22 -2.76 12.00
CA GLY A 247 -47.23 -2.79 10.94
C GLY A 247 -46.94 -3.85 9.89
N HIS A 248 -47.70 -4.95 9.93
CA HIS A 248 -47.80 -5.91 8.84
C HIS A 248 -48.36 -5.24 7.59
N GLU A 249 -47.76 -5.46 6.42
CA GLU A 249 -48.52 -5.69 5.19
C GLU A 249 -47.66 -6.35 4.10
N LYS A 250 -48.19 -7.43 3.52
CA LYS A 250 -47.59 -8.18 2.42
C LYS A 250 -47.93 -7.48 1.10
N SER A 251 -46.95 -7.26 0.23
CA SER A 251 -47.21 -7.20 -1.21
C SER A 251 -46.25 -8.10 -1.98
N LYS A 252 -46.85 -8.99 -2.77
CA LYS A 252 -46.20 -9.88 -3.74
C LYS A 252 -45.86 -9.04 -4.97
N TYR A 253 -44.60 -9.00 -5.41
CA TYR A 253 -44.26 -8.93 -6.83
C TYR A 253 -42.83 -9.46 -7.08
N SER A 254 -42.73 -10.33 -8.08
CA SER A 254 -41.53 -10.71 -8.87
C SER A 254 -40.40 -11.49 -8.19
N ARG A 255 -40.61 -12.81 -8.17
CA ARG A 255 -39.61 -13.87 -8.03
C ARG A 255 -39.00 -14.17 -9.41
N SER A 256 -37.85 -13.56 -9.76
CA SER A 256 -36.93 -14.05 -10.81
C SER A 256 -35.69 -13.16 -11.06
N VAL A 257 -34.83 -12.86 -10.06
CA VAL A 257 -33.48 -12.26 -10.34
C VAL A 257 -32.38 -12.70 -9.34
N LEU A 258 -32.60 -13.73 -8.51
CA LEU A 258 -31.69 -14.04 -7.39
C LEU A 258 -30.55 -15.04 -7.70
N GLU A 259 -30.45 -15.59 -8.93
CA GLU A 259 -29.45 -16.64 -9.23
C GLU A 259 -28.16 -16.15 -9.92
N ASN A 260 -28.07 -14.90 -10.38
CA ASN A 260 -26.90 -14.42 -11.14
C ASN A 260 -25.91 -13.53 -10.37
N LYS A 261 -26.25 -13.01 -9.18
CA LYS A 261 -25.32 -12.12 -8.43
C LYS A 261 -24.25 -12.87 -7.64
N SER A 262 -24.51 -14.11 -7.21
CA SER A 262 -23.55 -14.91 -6.42
C SER A 262 -22.44 -15.49 -7.28
N THR A 263 -22.76 -15.93 -8.50
CA THR A 263 -21.82 -16.51 -9.46
C THR A 263 -20.89 -15.46 -10.07
N GLN A 264 -21.38 -14.24 -10.31
CA GLN A 264 -20.55 -13.10 -10.74
C GLN A 264 -19.59 -12.65 -9.63
N LYS A 265 -20.06 -12.52 -8.38
CA LYS A 265 -19.21 -12.16 -7.23
C LYS A 265 -18.14 -13.23 -6.93
N ALA A 266 -18.44 -14.50 -7.13
CA ALA A 266 -17.48 -15.60 -6.99
C ALA A 266 -16.40 -15.59 -8.08
N LYS A 267 -16.76 -15.22 -9.32
CA LYS A 267 -15.82 -15.04 -10.43
C LYS A 267 -14.91 -13.82 -10.22
N GLY A 268 -15.42 -12.75 -9.62
CA GLY A 268 -14.63 -11.55 -9.36
C GLY A 268 -13.46 -11.74 -8.43
N HIS A 269 -13.73 -12.33 -7.26
CA HIS A 269 -12.67 -12.59 -6.28
C HIS A 269 -11.65 -13.63 -6.78
N GLN A 270 -11.97 -14.39 -7.83
CA GLN A 270 -11.00 -15.25 -8.50
C GLN A 270 -9.88 -14.42 -9.14
N VAL A 271 -10.18 -13.24 -9.71
CA VAL A 271 -9.16 -12.34 -10.29
C VAL A 271 -8.12 -11.93 -9.25
N LEU A 272 -8.54 -11.57 -8.04
CA LEU A 272 -7.64 -11.24 -6.94
C LEU A 272 -6.76 -12.44 -6.56
N VAL A 273 -7.37 -13.61 -6.44
CA VAL A 273 -6.68 -14.85 -6.05
C VAL A 273 -5.67 -15.27 -7.12
N ASP A 274 -6.04 -15.19 -8.40
CA ASP A 274 -5.18 -15.49 -9.54
C ASP A 274 -4.02 -14.49 -9.61
N TRP A 275 -4.28 -13.20 -9.34
CA TRP A 275 -3.23 -12.20 -9.25
C TRP A 275 -2.23 -12.53 -8.13
N VAL A 276 -2.71 -12.89 -6.93
CA VAL A 276 -1.85 -13.26 -5.80
C VAL A 276 -1.07 -14.55 -6.09
N TRP A 277 -1.70 -15.53 -6.75
CA TRP A 277 -1.03 -16.74 -7.20
C TRP A 277 0.12 -16.42 -8.15
N ASN A 278 -0.16 -15.65 -9.20
CA ASN A 278 0.83 -15.25 -10.19
C ASN A 278 1.97 -14.46 -9.56
N TYR A 279 1.65 -13.53 -8.65
CA TYR A 279 2.64 -12.77 -7.90
C TYR A 279 3.62 -13.69 -7.17
N PHE A 280 3.13 -14.60 -6.31
CA PHE A 280 4.00 -15.46 -5.50
C PHE A 280 4.72 -16.54 -6.31
N SER A 281 4.12 -17.01 -7.41
CA SER A 281 4.74 -17.98 -8.32
C SER A 281 5.97 -17.43 -9.04
N ASP A 282 6.11 -16.10 -9.16
CA ASP A 282 7.26 -15.44 -9.79
C ASP A 282 7.56 -15.95 -11.22
N GLY A 283 6.51 -16.33 -11.97
CA GLY A 283 6.65 -16.92 -13.30
C GLY A 283 7.30 -18.31 -13.31
N ARG A 284 7.65 -18.86 -12.14
CA ARG A 284 8.08 -20.25 -12.02
C ARG A 284 6.83 -21.11 -12.15
N ILE A 285 6.77 -21.89 -13.22
CA ILE A 285 5.96 -23.09 -13.21
C ILE A 285 6.49 -23.89 -12.03
N CYS A 286 5.66 -24.11 -11.00
CA CYS A 286 5.97 -25.06 -9.94
C CYS A 286 6.11 -26.41 -10.63
N THR A 287 7.31 -26.72 -11.11
CA THR A 287 7.68 -28.06 -11.55
C THR A 287 7.35 -28.98 -10.39
N TYR A 288 6.78 -30.15 -10.68
CA TYR A 288 6.41 -31.19 -9.73
C TYR A 288 7.62 -31.71 -8.91
N SER A 289 8.30 -30.83 -8.18
CA SER A 289 9.17 -31.21 -7.08
C SER A 289 8.30 -31.89 -6.05
N HIS A 290 8.80 -32.94 -5.42
CA HIS A 290 8.14 -33.62 -4.30
C HIS A 290 7.83 -32.71 -3.09
N GLN A 291 8.18 -31.41 -3.15
CA GLN A 291 7.86 -30.40 -2.18
C GLN A 291 6.57 -29.66 -2.56
N HIS A 292 5.53 -29.88 -1.75
CA HIS A 292 4.23 -29.22 -1.87
C HIS A 292 4.21 -27.81 -1.24
N VAL A 293 5.31 -27.36 -0.62
CA VAL A 293 5.45 -26.04 -0.01
C VAL A 293 6.69 -25.34 -0.58
N ASN A 294 6.49 -24.22 -1.26
CA ASN A 294 7.55 -23.46 -1.92
C ASN A 294 7.76 -22.11 -1.22
N VAL A 295 9.02 -21.68 -1.10
CA VAL A 295 9.36 -20.34 -0.59
C VAL A 295 9.64 -19.42 -1.78
N SER A 296 8.87 -18.34 -1.87
CA SER A 296 9.01 -17.30 -2.87
C SER A 296 10.00 -16.23 -2.42
N GLY A 297 10.74 -15.67 -3.39
CA GLY A 297 11.59 -14.47 -3.19
C GLY A 297 10.80 -13.15 -3.17
N LYS A 298 9.48 -13.21 -3.33
CA LYS A 298 8.59 -12.05 -3.28
C LYS A 298 8.36 -11.56 -1.85
N THR A 299 8.05 -10.27 -1.71
CA THR A 299 7.65 -9.71 -0.42
C THR A 299 6.24 -10.16 -0.03
N PRO A 300 5.88 -10.17 1.26
CA PRO A 300 4.49 -10.19 1.64
C PRO A 300 3.74 -8.99 1.04
N LEU A 301 2.42 -9.11 0.93
CA LEU A 301 1.55 -8.09 0.36
C LEU A 301 0.81 -7.36 1.49
N PHE A 302 0.86 -6.03 1.48
CA PHE A 302 -0.06 -5.22 2.27
C PHE A 302 -1.45 -5.35 1.65
N PHE A 303 -2.45 -5.77 2.43
CA PHE A 303 -3.78 -6.08 1.94
C PHE A 303 -4.85 -5.26 2.66
N GLN A 304 -5.38 -4.26 1.96
CA GLN A 304 -6.38 -3.32 2.44
C GLN A 304 -7.77 -3.72 1.97
N HIS A 305 -8.76 -3.49 2.82
CA HIS A 305 -10.15 -3.35 2.43
C HIS A 305 -10.85 -2.35 3.36
N ASP A 306 -12.12 -2.07 3.10
CA ASP A 306 -12.93 -1.22 3.97
C ASP A 306 -12.93 -1.73 5.42
N GLY A 307 -12.48 -0.87 6.34
CA GLY A 307 -12.46 -1.10 7.78
C GLY A 307 -11.24 -1.81 8.39
N HIS A 308 -10.33 -2.40 7.60
CA HIS A 308 -9.16 -3.13 8.15
C HIS A 308 -8.08 -3.38 7.10
N SER A 309 -6.85 -3.62 7.56
CA SER A 309 -5.75 -4.10 6.72
C SER A 309 -5.07 -5.31 7.34
N ARG A 310 -4.51 -6.16 6.48
CA ARG A 310 -3.85 -7.42 6.84
C ARG A 310 -2.62 -7.62 5.95
N THR A 311 -1.83 -8.65 6.23
CA THR A 311 -0.63 -8.98 5.43
C THR A 311 -0.79 -10.36 4.81
N ILE A 312 -0.83 -10.46 3.48
CA ILE A 312 -0.80 -11.76 2.79
C ILE A 312 0.65 -12.22 2.73
N VAL A 313 0.95 -13.35 3.35
CA VAL A 313 2.29 -13.95 3.39
C VAL A 313 2.42 -15.14 2.45
N GLY A 314 1.35 -15.54 1.76
CA GLY A 314 1.38 -16.63 0.80
C GLY A 314 0.00 -17.04 0.32
N ILE A 315 -0.04 -18.12 -0.44
CA ILE A 315 -1.24 -18.69 -1.02
C ILE A 315 -1.13 -20.21 -1.09
N GLN A 316 -2.24 -20.89 -0.85
CA GLN A 316 -2.36 -22.33 -1.01
C GLN A 316 -3.47 -22.65 -2.01
N VAL A 317 -3.21 -23.57 -2.93
CA VAL A 317 -4.21 -24.23 -3.76
C VAL A 317 -4.40 -25.66 -3.25
N LYS A 318 -5.64 -26.11 -3.17
CA LYS A 318 -6.00 -27.49 -2.84
C LYS A 318 -6.83 -28.07 -3.98
N GLN A 319 -6.42 -29.23 -4.47
CA GLN A 319 -7.16 -29.99 -5.47
C GLN A 319 -8.32 -30.74 -4.79
N GLN A 320 -9.55 -30.44 -5.20
CA GLN A 320 -10.73 -31.14 -4.70
C GLN A 320 -11.02 -32.40 -5.52
N ARG A 321 -11.75 -33.36 -4.93
CA ARG A 321 -12.12 -34.64 -5.57
C ARG A 321 -12.96 -34.49 -6.84
N ASN A 322 -13.67 -33.37 -6.98
CA ASN A 322 -14.44 -33.02 -8.17
C ASN A 322 -13.60 -32.38 -9.29
N GLY A 323 -12.27 -32.31 -9.12
CA GLY A 323 -11.34 -31.67 -10.07
C GLY A 323 -11.27 -30.14 -9.93
N MET A 324 -12.02 -29.52 -9.02
CA MET A 324 -11.97 -28.08 -8.80
C MET A 324 -10.80 -27.69 -7.89
N GLN A 325 -10.23 -26.52 -8.15
CA GLN A 325 -9.20 -25.93 -7.30
C GLN A 325 -9.82 -25.01 -6.27
N GLN A 326 -9.44 -25.21 -5.00
CA GLN A 326 -9.80 -24.33 -3.90
C GLN A 326 -8.59 -23.55 -3.43
N TYR A 327 -8.68 -22.23 -3.48
CA TYR A 327 -7.61 -21.35 -3.04
C TYR A 327 -7.85 -20.82 -1.63
N ASN A 328 -6.77 -20.72 -0.86
CA ASN A 328 -6.72 -20.09 0.45
C ASN A 328 -5.56 -19.10 0.47
N LEU A 329 -5.85 -17.85 0.80
CA LEU A 329 -4.82 -16.87 1.13
C LEU A 329 -4.27 -17.18 2.53
N LEU A 330 -2.95 -17.07 2.68
CA LEU A 330 -2.28 -17.18 3.97
C LEU A 330 -2.06 -15.76 4.51
N ILE A 331 -2.83 -15.37 5.52
CA ILE A 331 -2.95 -14.00 5.99
C ILE A 331 -2.52 -13.89 7.45
N LEU A 332 -1.61 -12.98 7.72
CA LEU A 332 -1.31 -12.49 9.06
C LEU A 332 -2.18 -11.27 9.37
N ASP A 333 -2.84 -11.30 10.53
CA ASP A 333 -3.74 -10.24 10.97
C ASP A 333 -3.20 -9.60 12.24
N PRO A 334 -2.91 -8.28 12.25
CA PRO A 334 -2.39 -7.61 13.44
C PRO A 334 -3.34 -7.68 14.64
N ALA A 335 -4.63 -7.99 14.46
CA ALA A 335 -5.55 -8.19 15.57
C ALA A 335 -5.31 -9.50 16.36
N HIS A 336 -4.56 -10.45 15.82
CA HIS A 336 -4.25 -11.71 16.52
C HIS A 336 -3.04 -11.57 17.45
N SER A 337 -3.04 -12.31 18.55
CA SER A 337 -1.85 -12.40 19.41
C SER A 337 -0.76 -13.23 18.74
N THR A 338 0.47 -12.72 18.66
CA THR A 338 1.62 -13.46 18.12
C THR A 338 1.85 -14.77 18.89
N LYS A 339 1.74 -14.73 20.22
CA LYS A 339 1.86 -15.91 21.09
C LYS A 339 0.77 -16.95 20.81
N GLY A 340 -0.45 -16.49 20.52
CA GLY A 340 -1.56 -17.36 20.12
C GLY A 340 -1.31 -18.05 18.79
N ILE A 341 -0.81 -17.29 17.79
CA ILE A 341 -0.43 -17.85 16.49
C ILE A 341 0.70 -18.87 16.66
N GLU A 342 1.77 -18.52 17.36
CA GLU A 342 2.90 -19.41 17.61
C GLU A 342 2.46 -20.71 18.27
N LYS A 343 1.68 -20.62 19.36
CA LYS A 343 1.15 -21.80 20.06
C LYS A 343 0.40 -22.72 19.10
N SER A 344 -0.53 -22.16 18.32
CA SER A 344 -1.35 -22.92 17.36
C SER A 344 -0.53 -23.61 16.26
N LEU A 345 0.58 -23.00 15.83
CA LEU A 345 1.48 -23.58 14.85
C LEU A 345 2.36 -24.68 15.48
N ARG A 346 2.91 -24.45 16.67
CA ARG A 346 3.72 -25.47 17.37
C ARG A 346 2.92 -26.73 17.70
N GLU A 347 1.66 -26.55 18.10
CA GLU A 347 0.73 -27.65 18.40
C GLU A 347 0.08 -28.23 17.14
N ASN A 348 0.32 -27.64 15.95
CA ASN A 348 -0.35 -27.93 14.69
C ASN A 348 -1.88 -28.04 14.82
N ASN A 349 -2.48 -27.15 15.62
CA ASN A 349 -3.89 -27.19 15.97
C ASN A 349 -4.53 -25.80 15.91
N GLY A 350 -5.59 -25.66 15.10
CA GLY A 350 -6.40 -24.43 15.01
C GLY A 350 -5.76 -23.27 14.24
N TRP A 351 -4.48 -23.34 13.87
CA TRP A 351 -3.77 -22.29 13.14
C TRP A 351 -4.43 -21.94 11.79
N GLN A 352 -5.10 -22.91 11.14
CA GLN A 352 -5.81 -22.68 9.88
C GLN A 352 -6.89 -21.61 10.04
N LYS A 353 -7.58 -21.55 11.19
CA LYS A 353 -8.60 -20.52 11.47
C LYS A 353 -7.96 -19.14 11.63
N LEU A 354 -6.73 -19.07 12.11
CA LEU A 354 -6.02 -17.81 12.30
C LEU A 354 -5.42 -17.30 10.98
N ILE A 355 -4.86 -18.19 10.15
CA ILE A 355 -4.03 -17.80 9.00
C ILE A 355 -4.74 -17.99 7.65
N LYS A 356 -5.54 -19.05 7.47
CA LYS A 356 -6.15 -19.33 6.16
C LYS A 356 -7.42 -18.54 5.94
N ARG A 357 -7.53 -17.93 4.77
CA ARG A 357 -8.73 -17.22 4.32
C ARG A 357 -9.11 -17.73 2.93
N GLY A 358 -10.19 -18.51 2.87
CA GLY A 358 -10.73 -19.00 1.60
C GLY A 358 -11.38 -17.86 0.80
N THR A 359 -11.54 -18.06 -0.49
CA THR A 359 -12.14 -17.07 -1.42
C THR A 359 -13.53 -16.60 -0.96
N HIS A 360 -14.34 -17.49 -0.38
CA HIS A 360 -15.66 -17.17 0.19
C HIS A 360 -15.62 -16.14 1.34
N THR A 361 -14.46 -15.94 1.98
CA THR A 361 -14.29 -14.93 3.04
C THR A 361 -14.00 -13.53 2.48
N LEU A 362 -13.73 -13.42 1.19
CA LEU A 362 -13.53 -12.16 0.48
C LEU A 362 -14.90 -11.61 0.07
N ASN A 363 -15.53 -10.84 0.97
CA ASN A 363 -16.90 -10.36 0.79
C ASN A 363 -17.02 -8.85 0.58
N LYS A 364 -15.92 -8.10 0.71
CA LYS A 364 -15.88 -6.65 0.55
C LYS A 364 -15.95 -6.29 -0.93
N PRO A 365 -16.57 -5.15 -1.28
CA PRO A 365 -16.71 -4.75 -2.68
C PRO A 365 -15.39 -4.32 -3.31
N GLN A 366 -14.41 -3.96 -2.49
CA GLN A 366 -13.14 -3.39 -2.93
C GLN A 366 -12.01 -3.91 -2.06
N TYR A 367 -10.88 -4.13 -2.71
CA TYR A 367 -9.62 -4.50 -2.08
C TYR A 367 -8.49 -3.71 -2.73
N GLN A 368 -7.43 -3.48 -1.98
CA GLN A 368 -6.23 -2.85 -2.50
C GLN A 368 -5.01 -3.60 -1.98
N LEU A 369 -4.08 -3.92 -2.88
CA LEU A 369 -2.81 -4.55 -2.55
C LEU A 369 -1.68 -3.52 -2.71
N CYS A 370 -0.68 -3.58 -1.83
CA CYS A 370 0.60 -2.92 -2.04
C CYS A 370 1.74 -3.93 -1.93
N TYR A 371 2.61 -3.94 -2.93
CA TYR A 371 3.74 -4.87 -3.08
C TYR A 371 5.00 -4.11 -3.48
N ILE A 372 6.17 -4.71 -3.26
CA ILE A 372 7.46 -4.05 -3.47
C ILE A 372 8.27 -4.78 -4.53
N ASP A 373 8.43 -4.13 -5.69
CA ASP A 373 9.33 -4.61 -6.73
C ASP A 373 10.80 -4.57 -6.27
N SER A 374 11.66 -5.29 -6.96
CA SER A 374 13.09 -5.35 -6.65
C SER A 374 13.79 -4.03 -7.02
N GLY A 375 14.91 -3.74 -6.36
CA GLY A 375 15.74 -2.57 -6.65
C GLY A 375 15.36 -1.32 -5.86
N ILE A 376 16.27 -0.33 -5.91
CA ILE A 376 16.17 0.95 -5.22
C ILE A 376 16.31 2.06 -6.25
N ALA A 377 15.28 2.89 -6.39
CA ALA A 377 15.27 4.05 -7.27
C ALA A 377 16.14 5.19 -6.71
N ALA A 378 16.80 5.91 -7.62
CA ALA A 378 17.61 7.08 -7.31
C ALA A 378 17.48 8.12 -8.43
N GLY A 379 17.86 9.38 -8.14
CA GLY A 379 17.84 10.44 -9.15
C GLY A 379 16.46 10.67 -9.75
N ALA A 380 16.35 10.63 -11.09
CA ALA A 380 15.10 10.85 -11.81
C ALA A 380 14.02 9.80 -11.48
N ASP A 381 14.41 8.53 -11.28
CA ASP A 381 13.45 7.47 -10.96
C ASP A 381 12.80 7.69 -9.60
N LEU A 382 13.54 8.25 -8.63
CA LEU A 382 13.00 8.60 -7.32
C LEU A 382 11.96 9.72 -7.41
N GLU A 383 12.15 10.68 -8.31
CA GLU A 383 11.18 11.75 -8.55
C GLU A 383 9.88 11.22 -9.17
N LEU A 384 9.96 10.20 -10.04
CA LEU A 384 8.77 9.52 -10.57
C LEU A 384 7.97 8.82 -9.46
N LEU A 385 8.64 8.26 -8.46
CA LEU A 385 7.98 7.59 -7.34
C LEU A 385 7.17 8.56 -6.44
N LYS A 386 7.37 9.87 -6.54
CA LYS A 386 6.59 10.84 -5.74
C LYS A 386 5.10 10.83 -6.05
N LYS A 387 4.73 10.51 -7.29
CA LYS A 387 3.33 10.37 -7.71
C LYS A 387 2.90 8.92 -7.54
N ILE A 388 1.85 8.70 -6.77
CA ILE A 388 1.26 7.37 -6.60
C ILE A 388 0.36 7.05 -7.78
N ASP A 389 0.63 5.91 -8.39
CA ASP A 389 -0.13 5.28 -9.46
C ASP A 389 -0.60 3.89 -9.00
N SER A 390 -1.73 3.44 -9.54
CA SER A 390 -2.27 2.10 -9.26
C SER A 390 -2.75 1.40 -10.53
N LEU A 391 -2.66 0.07 -10.51
CA LEU A 391 -3.27 -0.80 -11.52
C LEU A 391 -4.69 -1.16 -11.07
N PHE A 392 -5.70 -0.88 -11.88
CA PHE A 392 -7.08 -1.28 -11.59
C PHE A 392 -7.43 -2.62 -12.24
N LEU A 393 -8.08 -3.50 -11.48
CA LEU A 393 -8.61 -4.79 -11.93
C LEU A 393 -10.07 -4.93 -11.49
N GLU A 394 -10.94 -5.26 -12.44
CA GLU A 394 -12.37 -5.47 -12.18
C GLU A 394 -12.62 -6.75 -11.37
N LEU A 395 -13.46 -6.66 -10.33
CA LEU A 395 -14.04 -7.79 -9.60
C LEU A 395 -15.46 -8.10 -10.12
#